data_AF-A0A9D0ZRK0-F1
#
_entry.id   AF-A0A9D0ZRK0-F1
#
_cell.length_a   1.000
_cell.length_b   1.000
_cell.length_c   1.000
_cell.angle_alpha   90.00
_cell.angle_beta   90.00
_cell.angle_gamma   90.00
#
_symmetry.space_group_name_H-M   'P 1'
#
loop_
_entity.id
_entity.type
_entity.pdbx_description
1 polymer ?
#
loop_
_entity_poly.entity_id
_entity_poly.type
_entity_poly.pdbx_seq_one_letter_code
_entity_poly.pdbx_strand_id
1 'polypeptide(L)' 'MKFKEYALYKGDELLGIGTLNELSKRFGIKIKSLLFYQTPAYKRRTSEKRGKRLVQC' A
#
# COMPACT_ATOMS: atom_id res chain seq x y z
N MET A 1 16.55 0.65 -15.11
CA MET A 1 15.80 0.08 -13.96
C MET A 1 14.50 0.87 -13.81
N LYS A 2 13.34 0.26 -14.05
CA LYS A 2 12.05 0.92 -13.74
C LYS A 2 11.82 0.82 -12.23
N PHE A 3 11.81 1.94 -11.54
CA PHE A 3 11.35 1.99 -10.16
C PHE A 3 9.85 1.73 -10.17
N LYS A 4 9.41 0.69 -9.46
CA LYS A 4 7.98 0.45 -9.28
C LYS A 4 7.46 1.46 -8.26
N GLU A 5 6.66 2.38 -8.73
CA GLU A 5 5.94 3.32 -7.89
C GLU A 5 4.67 2.65 -7.38
N TYR A 6 4.32 2.97 -6.15
CA TYR A 6 3.16 2.44 -5.48
C TYR A 6 2.36 3.57 -4.88
N ALA A 7 1.04 3.49 -5.06
CA ALA A 7 0.08 4.36 -4.41
C ALA A 7 -0.57 3.60 -3.25
N LEU A 8 -0.49 4.15 -2.05
CA LEU A 8 -1.15 3.64 -0.86
C LEU A 8 -2.48 4.39 -0.65
N TYR A 9 -3.57 3.64 -0.66
CA TYR A 9 -4.92 4.13 -0.39
C TYR A 9 -5.43 3.60 0.94
N LYS A 10 -6.40 4.30 1.51
CA LYS A 10 -7.22 3.84 2.65
C LYS A 10 -8.67 4.22 2.36
N GLY A 11 -9.46 3.25 1.90
CA GLY A 11 -10.75 3.58 1.30
C GLY A 11 -10.56 4.42 0.04
N ASP A 12 -11.24 5.55 -0.01
CA ASP A 12 -11.18 6.51 -1.11
C ASP A 12 -10.07 7.57 -0.93
N GLU A 13 -9.36 7.52 0.20
CA GLU A 13 -8.30 8.47 0.53
C GLU A 13 -6.94 7.98 0.02
N LEU A 14 -6.24 8.81 -0.76
CA LEU A 14 -4.85 8.58 -1.15
C LEU A 14 -3.94 9.01 0.00
N LEU A 15 -3.28 8.05 0.65
CA LEU A 15 -2.33 8.32 1.74
C LEU A 15 -0.98 8.82 1.19
N GLY A 16 -0.55 8.29 0.04
CA GLY A 16 0.69 8.72 -0.59
C GLY A 16 1.13 7.84 -1.74
N ILE A 17 2.04 8.37 -2.55
CA ILE A 17 2.63 7.72 -3.71
C ILE A 17 4.14 7.74 -3.55
N GLY A 18 4.80 6.67 -3.95
CA GLY A 18 6.26 6.59 -4.00
C GLY A 18 6.74 5.15 -4.07
N THR A 19 8.03 4.95 -3.87
CA THR A 19 8.60 3.60 -3.83
C THR A 19 8.25 2.87 -2.52
N LEU A 20 8.34 1.54 -2.49
CA LEU A 20 8.14 0.76 -1.26
C LEU A 20 9.06 1.23 -0.12
N ASN A 21 10.30 1.64 -0.42
CA ASN A 21 11.24 2.15 0.57
C ASN A 21 10.80 3.52 1.12
N GLU A 22 10.34 4.43 0.27
CA GLU A 22 9.85 5.73 0.70
C GLU A 22 8.57 5.61 1.53
N LEU A 23 7.61 4.80 1.07
CA LEU A 23 6.39 4.50 1.81
C LEU A 23 6.73 3.83 3.15
N SER A 24 7.68 2.89 3.16
CA SER A 24 8.12 2.22 4.38
C SER A 24 8.69 3.22 5.39
N LYS A 25 9.55 4.14 4.95
CA LYS A 25 10.12 5.18 5.80
C LYS A 25 9.08 6.22 6.26
N ARG A 26 8.25 6.71 5.33
CA ARG A 26 7.22 7.72 5.60
C ARG A 26 6.17 7.23 6.58
N PHE A 27 5.71 5.98 6.44
CA PHE A 27 4.66 5.42 7.29
C PHE A 27 5.20 4.56 8.44
N GLY A 28 6.51 4.31 8.51
CA GLY A 28 7.12 3.41 9.49
C GLY A 28 6.67 1.93 9.34
N ILE A 29 6.19 1.54 8.16
CA ILE A 29 5.65 0.20 7.89
C ILE A 29 6.74 -0.66 7.22
N LYS A 30 6.87 -1.92 7.60
CA LYS A 30 7.78 -2.86 6.91
C LYS A 30 7.33 -3.08 5.46
N ILE A 31 8.28 -3.18 4.53
CA ILE A 31 8.01 -3.46 3.10
C ILE A 31 7.15 -4.73 2.92
N LYS A 32 7.39 -5.79 3.73
CA LYS A 32 6.57 -7.01 3.72
C LYS A 32 5.10 -6.74 4.02
N SER A 33 4.81 -5.81 4.94
CA SER A 33 3.44 -5.42 5.28
C SER A 33 2.79 -4.58 4.19
N LEU A 34 3.56 -3.72 3.52
CA LEU A 34 3.10 -2.99 2.34
C LEU A 34 2.73 -3.95 1.20
N LEU A 35 3.58 -4.94 0.92
CA LEU A 35 3.28 -6.01 -0.05
C LEU A 35 2.06 -6.84 0.37
N PHE A 36 1.87 -7.06 1.67
CA PHE A 36 0.69 -7.76 2.17
C PHE A 36 -0.62 -7.03 1.83
N TYR A 37 -0.61 -5.70 1.73
CA TYR A 37 -1.78 -4.91 1.34
C TYR A 37 -2.23 -5.14 -0.11
N GLN A 38 -1.36 -5.68 -0.98
CA GLN A 38 -1.74 -6.13 -2.32
C GLN A 38 -2.39 -7.52 -2.33
N THR A 39 -2.26 -8.30 -1.25
CA THR A 39 -2.71 -9.68 -1.28
C THR A 39 -4.24 -9.79 -1.25
N PRO A 40 -4.82 -10.78 -1.97
CA PRO A 40 -6.26 -11.01 -1.93
C PRO A 40 -6.74 -11.42 -0.53
N ALA A 41 -5.86 -12.03 0.29
CA ALA A 41 -6.16 -12.35 1.68
C ALA A 41 -6.44 -11.09 2.51
N TYR A 42 -5.63 -10.04 2.35
CA TYR A 42 -5.83 -8.77 3.02
C TYR A 42 -7.11 -8.06 2.54
N LYS A 43 -7.35 -8.08 1.22
CA LYS A 43 -8.56 -7.50 0.61
C LYS A 43 -9.85 -8.18 1.11
N ARG A 44 -9.84 -9.50 1.33
CA ARG A 44 -10.99 -10.24 1.89
C ARG A 44 -11.22 -9.96 3.38
N ARG A 45 -10.15 -9.74 4.14
CA ARG A 45 -10.24 -9.49 5.60
C ARG A 45 -10.64 -8.05 5.94
N THR A 46 -10.43 -7.11 5.02
CA THR A 46 -10.63 -5.70 5.31
C THR A 46 -11.72 -5.09 4.44
N SER A 47 -12.61 -4.33 5.05
CA SER A 47 -13.68 -3.64 4.32
C SER A 47 -13.11 -2.55 3.42
N GLU A 48 -13.85 -2.22 2.36
CA GLU A 48 -13.41 -1.25 1.36
C GLU A 48 -13.06 0.11 1.99
N LYS A 49 -13.83 0.54 3.00
CA LYS A 49 -13.66 1.83 3.68
C LYS A 49 -12.50 1.91 4.68
N ARG A 50 -12.03 0.78 5.22
CA ARG A 50 -10.97 0.76 6.26
C ARG A 50 -9.68 0.11 5.79
N GLY A 51 -9.71 -0.61 4.67
CA GLY A 51 -8.58 -1.36 4.13
C GLY A 51 -7.54 -0.47 3.48
N LYS A 52 -6.28 -0.70 3.85
CA LYS A 52 -5.13 -0.11 3.15
C LYS A 52 -4.89 -0.87 1.85
N ARG A 53 -4.93 -0.20 0.71
CA ARG A 53 -4.73 -0.83 -0.60
C ARG A 53 -3.49 -0.24 -1.21
N LEU A 54 -2.54 -1.12 -1.54
CA LEU A 54 -1.35 -0.71 -2.25
C LEU A 54 -1.54 -1.06 -3.72
N VAL A 55 -1.46 -0.07 -4.61
CA VAL A 55 -1.64 -0.22 -6.05
C VAL A 55 -0.32 0.12 -6.72
N GLN A 56 0.13 -0.70 -7.67
CA GLN A 56 1.33 -0.37 -8.46
C GLN A 56 0.91 0.58 -9.60
N CYS A 57 1.64 1.70 -9.75
CA CYS A 57 1.50 2.62 -10.88
C CYS A 57 2.38 2.19 -12.07
#